data_AF-A0A8H7DAS6-F1
#
_entry.id   AF-A0A8H7DAS6-F1
#
_cell.length_a   1.000
_cell.length_b   1.000
_cell.length_c   1.000
_cell.angle_alpha   90.00
_cell.angle_beta   90.00
_cell.angle_gamma   90.00
#
_symmetry.space_group_name_H-M   'P 1'
#
loop_
_entity.id
_entity.type
_entity.pdbx_description
1 polymer ?
#
loop_
_entity_poly.entity_id
_entity_poly.type
_entity_poly.pdbx_seq_one_letter_code
_entity_poly.pdbx_strand_id
1 'polypeptide(L)'
;MAMFPLRVLFTLLWMSTLVFSIPTFNITIPVPEGTSDHGDPSILCTPTNWTNILSFFFGNYIAHAATTLASPGEELFEYALTIVTALLFPSAGVERGLDAIFRRAKFAKDDLTRAARAGALCIVIRTDDWKPDPAEQLVRRHGQYLDRVTHKHLPYWKFREAPCEWRKIHGVVKTLPDGYKFEVVPRGAVVKPRKIPAGADAQSVVICTSQQTAKVVVAIWQTLYGAATLYRARGDQLARYGYAAFALTVTPYTVMSVVNLLGALLTPSYPTMYLVRSEVMDELDRRSGGPEPYFDGTVGFLEPAEGARVEELGEKEQQVPTNMEPTPSQVLQAHATRILQFYIGLAVAGGIPLAIIGGLTKFRPGDSTKSQRVWLMMWLVFGYGGAVRARIRLDMAQKFNSKWLLFSSVYAVSAIGGMVVAGKMLQEYGDCIRLD
;
A
#
# COMPACT_ATOMS: atom_id res chain seq x y z
N MET A 1 21.73 72.11 -7.13
CA MET A 1 21.47 70.80 -6.50
C MET A 1 21.39 69.72 -7.59
N ALA A 2 22.50 69.13 -8.04
CA ALA A 2 22.47 67.97 -8.96
C ALA A 2 23.85 67.29 -9.21
N MET A 3 24.78 67.23 -8.24
CA MET A 3 26.07 66.54 -8.44
C MET A 3 26.46 65.54 -7.34
N PHE A 4 25.59 65.33 -6.35
CA PHE A 4 25.87 64.40 -5.25
C PHE A 4 25.58 62.90 -5.54
N PRO A 5 24.60 62.49 -6.38
CA PRO A 5 24.28 61.07 -6.50
C PRO A 5 25.24 60.29 -7.43
N LEU A 6 25.96 60.96 -8.34
CA LEU A 6 26.82 60.29 -9.32
C LEU A 6 28.16 59.81 -8.72
N ARG A 7 28.72 60.54 -7.75
CA ARG A 7 29.99 60.16 -7.10
C ARG A 7 29.82 59.00 -6.11
N VAL A 8 28.65 58.89 -5.47
CA VAL A 8 28.31 57.76 -4.58
C VAL A 8 28.04 56.49 -5.40
N LEU A 9 27.38 56.61 -6.56
CA LEU A 9 27.16 55.47 -7.45
C LEU A 9 28.49 54.93 -8.03
N PHE A 10 29.41 55.82 -8.42
CA PHE A 10 30.73 55.41 -8.93
C PHE A 10 31.62 54.78 -7.86
N THR A 11 31.56 55.23 -6.60
CA THR A 11 32.32 54.62 -5.50
C THR A 11 31.73 53.28 -5.05
N LEU A 12 30.41 53.10 -5.10
CA LEU A 12 29.77 51.81 -4.85
C LEU A 12 30.03 50.79 -5.99
N LEU A 13 30.07 51.24 -7.24
CA LEU A 13 30.46 50.41 -8.39
C LEU A 13 31.95 50.02 -8.34
N TRP A 14 32.83 50.91 -7.90
CA TRP A 14 34.27 50.60 -7.76
C TRP A 14 34.55 49.65 -6.58
N MET A 15 33.78 49.75 -5.48
CA MET A 15 33.84 48.77 -4.38
C MET A 15 33.25 47.40 -4.75
N SER A 16 32.35 47.33 -5.74
CA SER A 16 31.82 46.04 -6.24
C SER A 16 32.79 45.25 -7.13
N THR A 17 33.88 45.87 -7.59
CA THR A 17 34.91 45.23 -8.42
C THR A 17 36.16 44.76 -7.65
N LEU A 18 36.22 44.98 -6.34
CA LEU A 18 37.25 44.39 -5.48
C LEU A 18 36.81 43.01 -4.99
N VAL A 19 36.65 42.08 -5.93
CA VAL A 19 36.84 40.66 -5.60
C VAL A 19 38.34 40.53 -5.37
N PHE A 20 38.76 40.61 -4.11
CA PHE A 20 40.09 40.16 -3.75
C PHE A 20 40.18 38.68 -4.15
N SER A 21 40.98 38.37 -5.16
CA SER A 21 41.43 37.00 -5.41
C SER A 21 42.18 36.56 -4.16
N ILE A 22 41.49 35.88 -3.26
CA ILE A 22 42.13 35.25 -2.10
C ILE A 22 43.12 34.25 -2.71
N PRO A 23 44.43 34.38 -2.42
CA PRO A 23 45.40 33.42 -2.90
C PRO A 23 44.98 32.03 -2.40
N THR A 24 44.90 31.07 -3.32
CA THR A 24 44.68 29.67 -2.96
C THR A 24 45.87 29.21 -2.14
N PHE A 25 45.69 29.05 -0.84
CA PHE A 25 46.70 28.47 0.02
C PHE A 25 46.61 26.95 -0.08
N ASN A 26 47.73 26.30 -0.39
CA ASN A 26 47.83 24.85 -0.31
C ASN A 26 47.85 24.45 1.17
N ILE A 27 46.73 23.89 1.64
CA ILE A 27 46.61 23.32 2.98
C ILE A 27 46.87 21.82 2.86
N THR A 28 47.89 21.31 3.55
CA THR A 28 48.09 19.86 3.69
C THR A 28 47.34 19.39 4.92
N ILE A 29 46.30 18.58 4.72
CA ILE A 29 45.49 18.01 5.82
C ILE A 29 45.84 16.52 5.91
N PRO A 30 46.18 15.98 7.09
CA PRO A 30 46.33 14.54 7.26
C PRO A 30 44.96 13.88 7.06
N VAL A 31 44.87 12.93 6.13
CA VAL A 31 43.66 12.17 5.84
C VAL A 31 43.87 10.68 6.14
N PRO A 32 42.80 9.92 6.46
CA PRO A 32 42.90 8.48 6.67
C PRO A 32 43.51 7.76 5.48
N GLU A 33 44.24 6.67 5.73
CA GLU A 33 44.75 5.79 4.68
C GLU A 33 43.59 5.25 3.82
N GLY A 34 43.76 5.24 2.50
CA GLY A 34 42.72 4.85 1.55
C GLY A 34 41.78 5.99 1.14
N THR A 35 42.02 7.22 1.59
CA THR A 35 41.33 8.42 1.06
C THR A 35 41.67 8.62 -0.41
N SER A 36 40.68 8.99 -1.22
CA SER A 36 40.81 9.25 -2.65
C SER A 36 39.99 10.48 -3.04
N ASP A 37 40.46 11.21 -4.05
CA ASP A 37 39.69 12.24 -4.75
C ASP A 37 39.00 11.67 -5.99
N HIS A 38 39.14 10.36 -6.24
CA HIS A 38 38.54 9.70 -7.38
C HIS A 38 39.00 10.31 -8.75
N GLY A 39 40.04 11.14 -8.77
CA GLY A 39 40.46 11.90 -9.96
C GLY A 39 39.66 13.18 -10.21
N ASP A 40 38.82 13.62 -9.26
CA ASP A 40 38.16 14.92 -9.24
C ASP A 40 38.61 15.70 -7.98
N PRO A 41 39.40 16.78 -8.13
CA PRO A 41 39.93 17.51 -6.99
C PRO A 41 38.86 18.24 -6.15
N SER A 42 37.62 18.31 -6.64
CA SER A 42 36.49 18.91 -5.91
C SER A 42 35.80 17.95 -4.94
N ILE A 43 36.28 16.70 -4.82
CA ILE A 43 35.72 15.71 -3.90
C ILE A 43 36.79 15.09 -3.01
N LEU A 44 36.38 14.73 -1.79
CA LEU A 44 37.18 13.98 -0.85
C LEU A 44 36.38 12.77 -0.39
N CYS A 45 36.87 11.58 -0.73
CA CYS A 45 36.26 10.31 -0.37
C CYS A 45 37.12 9.60 0.67
N THR A 46 36.54 9.31 1.82
CA THR A 46 37.19 8.54 2.89
C THR A 46 36.71 7.08 2.87
N PRO A 47 37.51 6.12 3.34
CA PRO A 47 37.06 4.73 3.45
C PRO A 47 35.77 4.64 4.28
N THR A 48 34.79 3.89 3.77
CA THR A 48 33.51 3.75 4.48
C THR A 48 33.66 2.82 5.69
N ASN A 49 32.97 3.17 6.77
CA ASN A 49 32.92 2.34 7.97
C ASN A 49 31.66 1.45 7.98
N TRP A 50 31.69 0.36 8.76
CA TRP A 50 30.55 -0.55 8.90
C TRP A 50 29.27 0.16 9.36
N THR A 51 29.38 1.20 10.16
CA THR A 51 28.24 2.03 10.60
C THR A 51 27.57 2.76 9.44
N ASN A 52 28.35 3.24 8.46
CA ASN A 52 27.82 3.88 7.25
C ASN A 52 27.09 2.87 6.37
N ILE A 53 27.67 1.67 6.21
CA ILE A 53 27.04 0.56 5.49
C ILE A 53 25.71 0.19 6.16
N LEU A 54 25.72 -0.04 7.48
CA LEU A 54 24.51 -0.37 8.23
C LEU A 54 23.45 0.73 8.13
N SER A 55 23.85 2.00 8.25
CA SER A 55 22.93 3.14 8.11
C SER A 55 22.33 3.22 6.71
N PHE A 56 23.13 2.99 5.67
CA PHE A 56 22.66 2.93 4.30
C PHE A 56 21.62 1.83 4.12
N PHE A 57 21.89 0.62 4.60
CA PHE A 57 20.95 -0.49 4.46
C PHE A 57 19.67 -0.27 5.28
N PHE A 58 19.83 0.22 6.50
CA PHE A 58 18.71 0.50 7.38
C PHE A 58 17.79 1.57 6.81
N GLY A 59 18.34 2.73 6.44
CA GLY A 59 17.56 3.86 5.96
C GLY A 59 16.94 3.65 4.58
N ASN A 60 17.59 2.90 3.69
CA ASN A 60 17.09 2.70 2.34
C ASN A 60 16.25 1.43 2.15
N TYR A 61 16.59 0.32 2.82
CA TYR A 61 15.88 -0.95 2.63
C TYR A 61 15.10 -1.40 3.86
N ILE A 62 15.64 -1.33 5.09
CA ILE A 62 14.90 -1.92 6.23
C ILE A 62 13.76 -1.00 6.67
N ALA A 63 13.96 0.32 6.69
CA ALA A 63 13.00 1.27 7.26
C ALA A 63 11.63 1.25 6.60
N HIS A 64 11.54 0.95 5.30
CA HIS A 64 10.25 0.89 4.62
C HIS A 64 9.39 -0.29 5.12
N ALA A 65 9.98 -1.32 5.74
CA ALA A 65 9.24 -2.43 6.36
C ALA A 65 8.16 -1.91 7.31
N ALA A 66 8.54 -0.96 8.18
CA ALA A 66 7.65 -0.32 9.15
C ALA A 66 6.55 0.55 8.52
N THR A 67 6.73 0.98 7.27
CA THR A 67 5.74 1.80 6.53
C THR A 67 4.70 0.95 5.80
N THR A 68 4.92 -0.36 5.67
CA THR A 68 4.02 -1.25 4.93
C THR A 68 2.62 -1.24 5.54
N LEU A 69 1.61 -0.99 4.71
CA LEU A 69 0.23 -0.94 5.17
C LEU A 69 -0.28 -2.36 5.47
N ALA A 70 -0.89 -2.51 6.65
CA ALA A 70 -1.55 -3.74 7.07
C ALA A 70 -2.98 -3.73 6.52
N SER A 71 -3.48 -4.91 6.14
CA SER A 71 -4.90 -5.06 5.85
C SER A 71 -5.72 -5.06 7.15
N PRO A 72 -7.01 -4.67 7.10
CA PRO A 72 -7.88 -4.77 8.27
C PRO A 72 -7.90 -6.19 8.85
N GLY A 73 -7.70 -6.30 10.17
CA GLY A 73 -7.72 -7.58 10.88
C GLY A 73 -6.62 -8.58 10.50
N GLU A 74 -5.55 -8.15 9.81
CA GLU A 74 -4.45 -9.02 9.37
C GLU A 74 -3.68 -9.60 10.57
N GLU A 75 -3.41 -10.91 10.53
CA GLU A 75 -2.65 -11.56 11.59
C GLU A 75 -1.17 -11.21 11.54
N LEU A 76 -0.50 -11.28 12.70
CA LEU A 76 0.90 -10.89 12.84
C LEU A 76 1.83 -11.73 11.94
N PHE A 77 1.56 -13.02 11.80
CA PHE A 77 2.37 -13.91 10.96
C PHE A 77 2.25 -13.55 9.46
N GLU A 78 1.02 -13.34 8.98
CA GLU A 78 0.78 -12.89 7.60
C GLU A 78 1.39 -11.52 7.33
N TYR A 79 1.27 -10.62 8.30
CA TYR A 79 1.85 -9.29 8.20
C TYR A 79 3.39 -9.34 8.17
N ALA A 80 4.01 -10.21 8.99
CA ALA A 80 5.46 -10.43 8.97
C ALA A 80 5.93 -10.97 7.61
N LEU A 81 5.22 -11.94 7.03
CA LEU A 81 5.53 -12.46 5.69
C LEU A 81 5.39 -11.37 4.62
N THR A 82 4.39 -10.51 4.76
CA THR A 82 4.20 -9.34 3.88
C THR A 82 5.38 -8.39 3.99
N ILE A 83 5.85 -8.08 5.20
CA ILE A 83 7.00 -7.21 5.43
C ILE A 83 8.25 -7.79 4.75
N VAL A 84 8.53 -9.08 4.94
CA VAL A 84 9.66 -9.76 4.28
C VAL A 84 9.53 -9.71 2.76
N THR A 85 8.32 -9.94 2.25
CA THR A 85 8.05 -9.84 0.81
C THR A 85 8.28 -8.42 0.30
N ALA A 86 7.85 -7.40 1.03
CA ALA A 86 8.04 -6.01 0.66
C ALA A 86 9.52 -5.60 0.70
N LEU A 87 10.32 -6.16 1.62
CA LEU A 87 11.77 -5.91 1.73
C LEU A 87 12.52 -6.41 0.50
N LEU A 88 12.14 -7.59 0.01
CA LEU A 88 12.77 -8.20 -1.16
C LEU A 88 12.19 -7.63 -2.47
N PHE A 89 10.90 -7.25 -2.44
CA PHE A 89 10.12 -6.82 -3.59
C PHE A 89 9.31 -5.55 -3.23
N PRO A 90 9.90 -4.35 -3.38
CA PRO A 90 9.24 -3.08 -3.01
C PRO A 90 7.89 -2.86 -3.69
N SER A 91 7.71 -3.48 -4.85
CA SER A 91 6.47 -3.45 -5.60
C SER A 91 5.26 -4.01 -4.85
N ALA A 92 5.44 -5.02 -3.97
CA ALA A 92 4.38 -5.55 -3.11
C ALA A 92 3.83 -4.50 -2.13
N GLY A 93 4.70 -3.59 -1.66
CA GLY A 93 4.31 -2.46 -0.83
C GLY A 93 3.49 -1.41 -1.57
N VAL A 94 3.91 -1.07 -2.80
CA VAL A 94 3.23 -0.09 -3.67
C VAL A 94 1.77 -0.46 -3.89
N GLU A 95 1.44 -1.75 -4.04
CA GLU A 95 0.06 -2.17 -4.31
C GLU A 95 -0.86 -1.94 -3.13
N ARG A 96 -0.40 -2.28 -1.92
CA ARG A 96 -1.14 -2.04 -0.68
C ARG A 96 -1.33 -0.54 -0.44
N GLY A 97 -0.27 0.25 -0.68
CA GLY A 97 -0.33 1.70 -0.61
C GLY A 97 -1.32 2.30 -1.61
N LEU A 98 -1.28 1.88 -2.87
CA LEU A 98 -2.22 2.34 -3.90
C LEU A 98 -3.66 1.94 -3.60
N ASP A 99 -3.90 0.70 -3.18
CA ASP A 99 -5.26 0.27 -2.81
C ASP A 99 -5.81 1.10 -1.64
N ALA A 100 -4.99 1.39 -0.62
CA ALA A 100 -5.35 2.31 0.45
C ALA A 100 -5.66 3.74 -0.06
N ILE A 101 -4.92 4.25 -1.04
CA ILE A 101 -5.21 5.55 -1.68
C ILE A 101 -6.55 5.50 -2.43
N PHE A 102 -6.78 4.46 -3.23
CA PHE A 102 -7.98 4.32 -4.04
C PHE A 102 -9.26 4.11 -3.21
N ARG A 103 -9.15 3.51 -2.02
CA ARG A 103 -10.26 3.36 -1.07
C ARG A 103 -10.84 4.71 -0.60
N ARG A 104 -10.03 5.80 -0.58
CA ARG A 104 -10.44 7.16 -0.18
C ARG A 104 -11.24 7.19 1.13
N ALA A 105 -10.89 6.30 2.07
CA ALA A 105 -11.72 6.03 3.25
C ALA A 105 -11.84 7.27 4.14
N LYS A 106 -10.77 8.04 4.34
CA LYS A 106 -10.76 9.24 5.20
C LYS A 106 -11.79 10.31 4.81
N PHE A 107 -12.21 10.36 3.54
CA PHE A 107 -13.22 11.31 3.06
C PHE A 107 -14.68 10.84 3.27
N ALA A 108 -14.90 9.71 3.94
CA ALA A 108 -16.23 9.29 4.37
C ALA A 108 -16.74 10.19 5.52
N LYS A 109 -18.02 10.56 5.44
CA LYS A 109 -18.68 11.46 6.39
C LYS A 109 -18.87 10.80 7.76
N ASP A 110 -19.27 9.53 7.76
CA ASP A 110 -19.52 8.74 8.95
C ASP A 110 -18.55 7.54 9.08
N ASP A 111 -18.41 7.03 10.29
CA ASP A 111 -17.44 5.97 10.63
C ASP A 111 -17.80 4.61 9.99
N LEU A 112 -19.08 4.31 9.81
CA LEU A 112 -19.53 3.08 9.16
C LEU A 112 -19.18 3.08 7.67
N THR A 113 -19.47 4.16 6.96
CA THR A 113 -19.05 4.35 5.56
C THR A 113 -17.52 4.37 5.45
N ARG A 114 -16.82 4.95 6.44
CA ARG A 114 -15.35 4.94 6.49
C ARG A 114 -14.80 3.52 6.62
N ALA A 115 -15.39 2.70 7.49
CA ALA A 115 -15.01 1.30 7.68
C ALA A 115 -15.35 0.45 6.45
N ALA A 116 -16.51 0.67 5.82
CA ALA A 116 -16.91 -0.01 4.59
C ALA A 116 -15.90 0.29 3.46
N ARG A 117 -15.60 1.57 3.21
CA ARG A 117 -14.60 1.98 2.20
C ARG A 117 -13.21 1.46 2.50
N ALA A 118 -12.84 1.41 3.78
CA ALA A 118 -11.57 0.86 4.22
C ALA A 118 -11.52 -0.68 4.16
N GLY A 119 -12.61 -1.37 3.79
CA GLY A 119 -12.67 -2.83 3.72
C GLY A 119 -12.58 -3.51 5.09
N ALA A 120 -13.04 -2.84 6.15
CA ALA A 120 -12.96 -3.33 7.53
C ALA A 120 -14.29 -3.95 8.04
N LEU A 121 -15.28 -4.10 7.16
CA LEU A 121 -16.60 -4.63 7.50
C LEU A 121 -16.80 -6.02 6.88
N CYS A 122 -17.41 -6.91 7.65
CA CYS A 122 -17.73 -8.28 7.24
C CYS A 122 -19.23 -8.56 7.36
N ILE A 123 -19.71 -9.43 6.49
CA ILE A 123 -21.09 -9.93 6.46
C ILE A 123 -21.07 -11.45 6.29
N VAL A 124 -22.16 -12.11 6.65
CA VAL A 124 -22.38 -13.53 6.36
C VAL A 124 -23.20 -13.66 5.09
N ILE A 125 -22.76 -14.55 4.21
CA ILE A 125 -23.48 -14.91 2.99
C ILE A 125 -23.73 -16.41 2.93
N ARG A 126 -24.80 -16.79 2.21
CA ARG A 126 -25.08 -18.19 1.87
C ARG A 126 -24.10 -18.66 0.79
N THR A 127 -23.74 -19.94 0.81
CA THR A 127 -22.88 -20.59 -0.19
C THR A 127 -23.69 -21.54 -1.08
N ASP A 128 -23.11 -22.02 -2.19
CA ASP A 128 -23.85 -22.79 -3.20
C ASP A 128 -24.38 -24.15 -2.66
N ASP A 129 -23.79 -24.64 -1.58
CA ASP A 129 -24.17 -25.84 -0.82
C ASP A 129 -25.24 -25.59 0.25
N TRP A 130 -25.67 -24.33 0.43
CA TRP A 130 -26.70 -23.96 1.40
C TRP A 130 -28.04 -24.64 1.13
N LYS A 131 -28.69 -25.11 2.20
CA LYS A 131 -30.00 -25.77 2.13
C LYS A 131 -31.05 -25.00 2.94
N PRO A 132 -32.27 -24.83 2.39
CA PRO A 132 -33.37 -24.21 3.12
C PRO A 132 -33.92 -25.16 4.19
N ASP A 133 -34.36 -24.59 5.32
CA ASP A 133 -35.08 -25.31 6.37
C ASP A 133 -36.39 -25.90 5.79
N PRO A 134 -36.68 -27.20 6.00
CA PRO A 134 -37.94 -27.82 5.59
C PRO A 134 -39.19 -27.07 6.08
N ALA A 135 -39.15 -26.43 7.25
CA ALA A 135 -40.27 -25.67 7.81
C ALA A 135 -40.49 -24.31 7.10
N GLU A 136 -39.44 -23.69 6.55
CA GLU A 136 -39.53 -22.45 5.75
C GLU A 136 -40.00 -22.70 4.31
N GLN A 137 -39.99 -23.94 3.82
CA GLN A 137 -40.45 -24.27 2.46
C GLN A 137 -41.95 -23.96 2.24
N LEU A 138 -42.77 -23.97 3.29
CA LEU A 138 -44.20 -23.65 3.18
C LEU A 138 -44.48 -22.14 3.00
N VAL A 139 -43.59 -21.27 3.49
CA VAL A 139 -43.70 -19.79 3.38
C VAL A 139 -43.09 -19.28 2.06
N ARG A 140 -42.26 -20.10 1.41
CA ARG A 140 -41.45 -19.76 0.23
C ARG A 140 -42.20 -19.54 -1.09
N ARG A 141 -43.53 -19.63 -1.14
CA ARG A 141 -44.26 -19.23 -2.36
C ARG A 141 -44.26 -17.71 -2.59
N HIS A 142 -44.01 -16.90 -1.56
CA HIS A 142 -43.95 -15.43 -1.65
C HIS A 142 -42.54 -14.84 -1.41
N GLY A 143 -41.58 -15.63 -0.93
CA GLY A 143 -40.24 -15.16 -0.53
C GLY A 143 -39.11 -15.40 -1.55
N GLN A 144 -39.42 -15.65 -2.83
CA GLN A 144 -38.39 -15.93 -3.85
C GLN A 144 -37.57 -14.69 -4.27
N TYR A 145 -37.86 -13.51 -3.74
CA TYR A 145 -37.27 -12.25 -4.20
C TYR A 145 -35.91 -11.93 -3.56
N LEU A 146 -35.71 -12.25 -2.27
CA LEU A 146 -34.51 -11.86 -1.52
C LEU A 146 -33.34 -12.86 -1.64
N ASP A 147 -33.62 -14.14 -1.91
CA ASP A 147 -32.60 -15.18 -2.07
C ASP A 147 -31.70 -14.93 -3.31
N ARG A 148 -32.25 -14.26 -4.34
CA ARG A 148 -31.48 -13.82 -5.53
C ARG A 148 -30.60 -12.61 -5.26
N VAL A 149 -30.93 -11.77 -4.28
CA VAL A 149 -30.14 -10.58 -3.94
C VAL A 149 -28.83 -10.97 -3.27
N THR A 150 -28.85 -11.98 -2.38
CA THR A 150 -27.64 -12.45 -1.68
C THR A 150 -26.71 -13.34 -2.52
N HIS A 151 -27.24 -14.14 -3.46
CA HIS A 151 -26.41 -15.03 -4.30
C HIS A 151 -26.05 -14.47 -5.69
N LYS A 152 -26.80 -13.53 -6.26
CA LYS A 152 -26.53 -12.97 -7.60
C LYS A 152 -26.31 -11.46 -7.63
N HIS A 153 -26.58 -10.70 -6.56
CA HIS A 153 -26.53 -9.24 -6.58
C HIS A 153 -25.55 -8.62 -5.58
N LEU A 154 -24.63 -9.41 -5.02
CA LEU A 154 -23.29 -8.90 -4.78
C LEU A 154 -22.58 -8.98 -6.13
N PRO A 155 -22.32 -7.85 -6.83
CA PRO A 155 -21.67 -7.88 -8.12
C PRO A 155 -20.52 -8.86 -8.11
N TYR A 156 -20.41 -9.62 -9.18
CA TYR A 156 -19.44 -10.68 -9.42
C TYR A 156 -18.01 -10.20 -9.15
N TRP A 157 -17.64 -10.13 -7.88
CA TRP A 157 -16.40 -9.62 -7.37
C TRP A 157 -15.79 -10.65 -6.45
N LYS A 158 -15.28 -11.72 -7.04
CA LYS A 158 -14.10 -12.36 -6.47
C LYS A 158 -12.94 -11.32 -6.44
N PHE A 159 -13.00 -10.37 -5.50
CA PHE A 159 -11.86 -9.62 -4.96
C PHE A 159 -11.35 -10.58 -3.88
N ARG A 160 -10.24 -11.29 -4.05
CA ARG A 160 -8.84 -10.80 -4.06
C ARG A 160 -8.47 -9.98 -2.81
N GLU A 161 -9.38 -9.89 -1.83
CA GLU A 161 -9.07 -9.62 -0.43
C GLU A 161 -9.19 -10.98 0.29
N ALA A 162 -8.28 -11.29 1.23
CA ALA A 162 -8.40 -12.51 2.01
C ALA A 162 -9.80 -12.57 2.64
N PRO A 163 -10.52 -13.70 2.55
CA PRO A 163 -11.85 -13.82 3.11
C PRO A 163 -11.83 -13.39 4.58
N CYS A 164 -12.92 -12.75 5.00
CA CYS A 164 -13.11 -12.26 6.36
C CYS A 164 -12.78 -13.32 7.42
N GLU A 165 -12.99 -14.59 7.10
CA GLU A 165 -12.72 -15.74 7.96
C GLU A 165 -11.23 -15.88 8.36
N TRP A 166 -10.29 -15.36 7.57
CA TRP A 166 -8.85 -15.38 7.87
C TRP A 166 -8.39 -14.12 8.62
N ARG A 167 -9.32 -13.21 8.94
CA ARG A 167 -9.02 -11.98 9.66
C ARG A 167 -9.48 -12.10 11.10
N LYS A 168 -8.87 -11.29 11.98
CA LYS A 168 -9.38 -11.10 13.33
C LYS A 168 -10.70 -10.35 13.27
N ILE A 169 -11.80 -11.03 13.55
CA ILE A 169 -13.14 -10.45 13.60
C ILE A 169 -13.43 -9.99 15.04
N HIS A 170 -13.94 -8.78 15.20
CA HIS A 170 -14.42 -8.24 16.46
C HIS A 170 -15.82 -8.77 16.78
N GLY A 171 -16.05 -9.11 18.04
CA GLY A 171 -17.32 -9.62 18.54
C GLY A 171 -17.27 -11.11 18.88
N VAL A 172 -18.43 -11.66 19.26
CA VAL A 172 -18.60 -13.09 19.50
C VAL A 172 -19.14 -13.74 18.24
N VAL A 173 -18.42 -14.73 17.75
CA VAL A 173 -18.72 -15.44 16.52
C VAL A 173 -18.58 -16.94 16.76
N LYS A 174 -19.69 -17.68 16.65
CA LYS A 174 -19.65 -19.15 16.63
C LYS A 174 -19.22 -19.63 15.24
N THR A 175 -18.61 -20.82 15.17
CA THR A 175 -18.16 -21.43 13.91
C THR A 175 -19.33 -21.63 12.95
N LEU A 176 -19.32 -20.91 11.82
CA LEU A 176 -20.42 -20.96 10.85
C LEU A 176 -20.73 -22.40 10.40
N PRO A 177 -22.01 -22.79 10.26
CA PRO A 177 -22.39 -24.08 9.71
C PRO A 177 -22.09 -24.17 8.20
N ASP A 178 -22.05 -25.40 7.68
CA ASP A 178 -21.99 -25.65 6.23
C ASP A 178 -23.12 -24.91 5.50
N GLY A 179 -22.84 -24.37 4.31
CA GLY A 179 -23.78 -23.49 3.61
C GLY A 179 -23.62 -21.99 3.93
N TYR A 180 -22.72 -21.59 4.82
CA TYR A 180 -22.49 -20.18 5.16
C TYR A 180 -21.00 -19.84 5.19
N LYS A 181 -20.66 -18.59 4.83
CA LYS A 181 -19.29 -18.08 4.95
C LYS A 181 -19.26 -16.58 5.24
N PHE A 182 -18.12 -16.10 5.75
CA PHE A 182 -17.87 -14.67 5.87
C PHE A 182 -17.39 -14.07 4.55
N GLU A 183 -17.84 -12.84 4.28
CA GLU A 183 -17.44 -12.07 3.11
C GLU A 183 -17.24 -10.60 3.49
N VAL A 184 -16.33 -9.91 2.78
CA VAL A 184 -16.10 -8.48 3.01
C VAL A 184 -17.29 -7.69 2.46
N VAL A 185 -17.78 -6.74 3.26
CA VAL A 185 -18.85 -5.83 2.81
C VAL A 185 -18.33 -4.97 1.66
N PRO A 186 -19.11 -4.81 0.57
CA PRO A 186 -18.69 -3.99 -0.56
C PRO A 186 -18.37 -2.55 -0.14
N ARG A 187 -17.31 -1.98 -0.70
CA ARG A 187 -16.78 -0.64 -0.33
C ARG A 187 -17.79 0.52 -0.50
N GLY A 188 -18.83 0.32 -1.33
CA GLY A 188 -19.89 1.29 -1.58
C GLY A 188 -21.21 0.99 -0.87
N ALA A 189 -21.27 -0.05 -0.03
CA ALA A 189 -22.48 -0.42 0.67
C ALA A 189 -22.89 0.66 1.69
N VAL A 190 -24.19 0.90 1.78
CA VAL A 190 -24.77 1.80 2.78
C VAL A 190 -25.05 1.00 4.05
N VAL A 191 -24.29 1.32 5.10
CA VAL A 191 -24.44 0.69 6.42
C VAL A 191 -25.04 1.71 7.37
N LYS A 192 -26.22 1.37 7.92
CA LYS A 192 -26.92 2.22 8.88
C LYS A 192 -26.52 1.87 10.32
N PRO A 193 -26.48 2.86 11.22
CA PRO A 193 -26.29 2.59 12.64
C PRO A 193 -27.44 1.75 13.18
N ARG A 194 -27.19 1.02 14.27
CA ARG A 194 -28.23 0.26 14.98
C ARG A 194 -29.38 1.19 15.37
N LYS A 195 -30.62 0.82 15.04
CA LYS A 195 -31.81 1.51 15.55
C LYS A 195 -31.85 1.32 17.07
N ILE A 196 -31.64 2.39 17.82
CA ILE A 196 -31.85 2.42 19.27
C ILE A 196 -33.34 2.66 19.52
N PRO A 197 -33.98 2.06 20.56
CA PRO A 197 -35.38 2.31 20.88
C PRO A 197 -35.75 3.79 20.93
N ALA A 198 -36.96 4.12 20.46
CA ALA A 198 -37.46 5.49 20.39
C ALA A 198 -37.37 6.19 21.75
N GLY A 199 -36.61 7.29 21.81
CA GLY A 199 -36.37 8.08 23.03
C GLY A 199 -34.90 8.19 23.44
N ALA A 200 -34.00 7.40 22.86
CA ALA A 200 -32.56 7.62 22.97
C ALA A 200 -32.08 8.51 21.82
N ASP A 201 -31.26 9.53 22.12
CA ASP A 201 -30.58 10.34 21.11
C ASP A 201 -29.86 9.42 20.12
N ALA A 202 -29.93 9.73 18.83
CA ALA A 202 -29.29 8.94 17.77
C ALA A 202 -27.76 9.00 17.94
N GLN A 203 -27.22 8.12 18.77
CA GLN A 203 -25.78 8.07 19.03
C GLN A 203 -25.06 7.58 17.78
N SER A 204 -24.07 8.36 17.34
CA SER A 204 -23.16 7.98 16.27
C SER A 204 -22.38 6.72 16.67
N VAL A 205 -22.44 5.68 15.83
CA VAL A 205 -21.59 4.50 16.01
C VAL A 205 -20.13 4.91 15.79
N VAL A 206 -19.30 4.72 16.81
CA VAL A 206 -17.86 4.94 16.74
C VAL A 206 -17.18 3.58 16.58
N ILE A 207 -16.37 3.43 15.53
CA ILE A 207 -15.57 2.22 15.30
C ILE A 207 -14.14 2.49 15.73
N CYS A 208 -13.52 1.56 16.46
CA CYS A 208 -12.13 1.72 16.88
C CYS A 208 -11.21 1.75 15.65
N THR A 209 -10.49 2.86 15.50
CA THR A 209 -9.54 3.09 14.40
C THR A 209 -8.22 3.59 14.93
N SER A 210 -7.13 3.29 14.22
CA SER A 210 -5.80 3.84 14.49
C SER A 210 -5.41 4.81 13.40
N GLN A 211 -5.08 6.04 13.80
CA GLN A 211 -4.34 6.97 12.97
C GLN A 211 -2.90 6.46 12.93
N GLN A 212 -2.41 6.10 11.75
CA GLN A 212 -1.14 5.40 11.54
C GLN A 212 0.08 6.32 11.75
N THR A 213 0.09 7.14 12.80
CA THR A 213 1.02 8.26 13.03
C THR A 213 2.47 7.82 13.00
N ALA A 214 2.81 6.70 13.67
CA ALA A 214 4.17 6.16 13.66
C ALA A 214 4.62 5.80 12.23
N LYS A 215 3.74 5.16 11.44
CA LYS A 215 4.04 4.82 10.04
C LYS A 215 4.22 6.06 9.17
N VAL A 216 3.41 7.09 9.40
CA VAL A 216 3.51 8.38 8.71
C VAL A 216 4.87 9.04 8.99
N VAL A 217 5.27 9.12 10.26
CA VAL A 217 6.58 9.69 10.65
C VAL A 217 7.73 8.92 10.03
N VAL A 218 7.71 7.59 10.13
CA VAL A 218 8.76 6.74 9.54
C VAL A 218 8.80 6.87 8.01
N ALA A 219 7.65 6.96 7.34
CA ALA A 219 7.58 7.13 5.89
C ALA A 219 8.10 8.50 5.42
N ILE A 220 7.82 9.58 6.18
CA ILE A 220 8.41 10.90 5.93
C ILE A 220 9.94 10.81 6.04
N TRP A 221 10.43 10.29 7.17
CA TRP A 221 11.87 10.16 7.39
C TRP A 221 12.54 9.32 6.30
N GLN A 222 11.97 8.17 5.95
CA GLN A 222 12.51 7.28 4.91
C GLN A 222 12.50 7.98 3.54
N THR A 223 11.43 8.71 3.21
CA THR A 223 11.33 9.41 1.92
C THR A 223 12.44 10.46 1.80
N LEU A 224 12.67 11.22 2.87
CA LEU A 224 13.74 12.21 2.93
C LEU A 224 15.12 11.56 2.88
N TYR A 225 15.32 10.44 3.59
CA TYR A 225 16.58 9.70 3.59
C TYR A 225 16.92 9.12 2.20
N GLY A 226 15.94 8.49 1.55
CA GLY A 226 16.09 7.97 0.19
C GLY A 226 16.30 9.09 -0.84
N ALA A 227 15.59 10.22 -0.70
CA ALA A 227 15.81 11.40 -1.54
C ALA A 227 17.21 11.99 -1.36
N ALA A 228 17.70 12.09 -0.10
CA ALA A 228 19.05 12.54 0.20
C ALA A 228 20.12 11.59 -0.37
N THR A 229 19.88 10.28 -0.30
CA THR A 229 20.75 9.26 -0.91
C THR A 229 20.86 9.45 -2.43
N LEU A 230 19.72 9.65 -3.11
CA LEU A 230 19.70 9.91 -4.55
C LEU A 230 20.32 11.26 -4.93
N TYR A 231 20.16 12.27 -4.08
CA TYR A 231 20.75 13.59 -4.30
C TYR A 231 22.29 13.54 -4.18
N ARG A 232 22.81 12.90 -3.13
CA ARG A 232 24.25 12.73 -2.89
C ARG A 232 24.94 11.88 -3.96
N ALA A 233 24.22 10.97 -4.61
CA ALA A 233 24.76 10.18 -5.70
C ALA A 233 25.18 11.04 -6.91
N ARG A 234 24.60 12.24 -7.09
CA ARG A 234 24.84 13.08 -8.26
C ARG A 234 26.32 13.48 -8.37
N GLY A 235 26.81 13.49 -9.60
CA GLY A 235 28.21 13.79 -9.90
C GLY A 235 29.01 12.51 -10.05
N ASP A 236 30.04 12.36 -9.22
CA ASP A 236 31.07 11.33 -9.34
C ASP A 236 30.51 9.90 -9.32
N GLN A 237 29.64 9.56 -8.36
CA GLN A 237 29.10 8.20 -8.26
C GLN A 237 28.30 7.80 -9.51
N LEU A 238 27.46 8.70 -10.04
CA LEU A 238 26.72 8.44 -11.28
C LEU A 238 27.63 8.41 -12.52
N ALA A 239 28.71 9.19 -12.54
CA ALA A 239 29.69 9.14 -13.63
C ALA A 239 30.40 7.79 -13.67
N ARG A 240 30.87 7.30 -12.52
CA ARG A 240 31.57 6.02 -12.39
C ARG A 240 30.67 4.82 -12.63
N TYR A 241 29.51 4.76 -12.00
CA TYR A 241 28.69 3.53 -12.03
C TYR A 241 27.50 3.59 -12.98
N GLY A 242 27.21 4.77 -13.55
CA GLY A 242 26.11 4.95 -14.49
C GLY A 242 24.77 4.52 -13.91
N TYR A 243 23.94 3.87 -14.74
CA TYR A 243 22.65 3.31 -14.30
C TYR A 243 22.76 2.21 -13.24
N ALA A 244 23.95 1.66 -13.03
CA ALA A 244 24.23 0.67 -11.99
C ALA A 244 24.84 1.30 -10.72
N ALA A 245 24.75 2.62 -10.54
CA ALA A 245 25.10 3.23 -9.27
C ALA A 245 24.24 2.65 -8.14
N PHE A 246 24.89 2.19 -7.07
CA PHE A 246 24.22 1.51 -5.96
C PHE A 246 23.17 2.39 -5.28
N ALA A 247 23.38 3.71 -5.21
CA ALA A 247 22.38 4.63 -4.67
C ALA A 247 21.08 4.68 -5.50
N LEU A 248 21.12 4.35 -6.80
CA LEU A 248 19.90 4.28 -7.62
C LEU A 248 19.01 3.09 -7.28
N THR A 249 19.56 2.06 -6.64
CA THR A 249 18.78 0.87 -6.21
C THR A 249 17.77 1.21 -5.13
N VAL A 250 17.92 2.36 -4.46
CA VAL A 250 16.99 2.81 -3.40
C VAL A 250 15.70 3.40 -4.00
N THR A 251 15.71 3.75 -5.30
CA THR A 251 14.60 4.45 -5.97
C THR A 251 13.24 3.75 -5.81
N PRO A 252 13.10 2.43 -6.04
CA PRO A 252 11.82 1.74 -5.86
C PRO A 252 11.29 1.82 -4.42
N TYR A 253 12.20 1.80 -3.44
CA TYR A 253 11.86 1.88 -2.01
C TYR A 253 11.44 3.29 -1.60
N THR A 254 12.11 4.32 -2.12
CA THR A 254 11.70 5.73 -1.95
C THR A 254 10.31 5.96 -2.53
N VAL A 255 10.05 5.47 -3.75
CA VAL A 255 8.72 5.59 -4.38
C VAL A 255 7.66 4.84 -3.59
N MET A 256 7.94 3.60 -3.16
CA MET A 256 7.04 2.82 -2.30
C MET A 256 6.67 3.58 -1.03
N SER A 257 7.65 4.18 -0.36
CA SER A 257 7.42 4.91 0.89
C SER A 257 6.54 6.14 0.71
N VAL A 258 6.70 6.88 -0.39
CA VAL A 258 5.78 7.99 -0.75
C VAL A 258 4.35 7.46 -0.92
N VAL A 259 4.18 6.34 -1.63
CA VAL A 259 2.86 5.73 -1.83
C VAL A 259 2.27 5.25 -0.50
N ASN A 260 3.07 4.63 0.36
CA ASN A 260 2.63 4.19 1.69
C ASN A 260 2.28 5.36 2.61
N LEU A 261 3.04 6.45 2.56
CA LEU A 261 2.75 7.69 3.28
C LEU A 261 1.38 8.24 2.87
N LEU A 262 1.13 8.36 1.56
CA LEU A 262 -0.17 8.82 1.05
C LEU A 262 -1.29 7.86 1.45
N GLY A 263 -1.09 6.56 1.35
CA GLY A 263 -2.07 5.56 1.78
C GLY A 263 -2.37 5.65 3.29
N ALA A 264 -1.35 5.82 4.13
CA ALA A 264 -1.50 6.00 5.58
C ALA A 264 -2.23 7.29 5.94
N LEU A 265 -2.02 8.37 5.17
CA LEU A 265 -2.69 9.65 5.36
C LEU A 265 -4.16 9.64 4.88
N LEU A 266 -4.50 8.81 3.90
CA LEU A 266 -5.81 8.78 3.24
C LEU A 266 -6.73 7.64 3.71
N THR A 267 -6.19 6.64 4.42
CA THR A 267 -6.97 5.51 4.93
C THR A 267 -6.56 5.16 6.37
N PRO A 268 -7.50 5.16 7.32
CA PRO A 268 -7.23 4.74 8.70
C PRO A 268 -7.02 3.22 8.77
N SER A 269 -6.32 2.76 9.81
CA SER A 269 -6.09 1.34 10.05
C SER A 269 -7.12 0.77 11.04
N TYR A 270 -7.51 -0.48 10.81
CA TYR A 270 -8.45 -1.22 11.64
C TYR A 270 -7.77 -2.49 12.16
N PRO A 271 -7.64 -2.66 13.50
CA PRO A 271 -6.96 -3.81 14.09
C PRO A 271 -7.75 -5.12 13.94
N THR A 272 -9.06 -5.01 13.69
CA THR A 272 -10.01 -6.10 13.52
C THR A 272 -11.01 -5.77 12.41
N MET A 273 -11.64 -6.79 11.85
CA MET A 273 -12.85 -6.64 11.05
C MET A 273 -14.07 -6.47 11.96
N TYR A 274 -15.11 -5.81 11.50
CA TYR A 274 -16.35 -5.60 12.26
C TYR A 274 -17.55 -6.19 11.52
N LEU A 275 -18.43 -6.88 12.26
CA LEU A 275 -19.61 -7.50 11.67
C LEU A 275 -20.73 -6.48 11.44
N VAL A 276 -21.36 -6.57 10.28
CA VAL A 276 -22.56 -5.82 9.93
C VAL A 276 -23.73 -6.79 9.88
N ARG A 277 -24.79 -6.49 10.64
CA ARG A 277 -25.99 -7.31 10.73
C ARG A 277 -26.70 -7.37 9.38
N SER A 278 -27.17 -8.56 9.02
CA SER A 278 -27.89 -8.85 7.78
C SER A 278 -28.98 -9.89 8.02
N GLU A 279 -29.92 -10.01 7.07
CA GLU A 279 -31.01 -10.99 7.14
C GLU A 279 -30.51 -12.45 7.21
N VAL A 280 -29.35 -12.74 6.61
CA VAL A 280 -28.72 -14.07 6.67
C VAL A 280 -28.22 -14.37 8.09
N MET A 281 -27.73 -13.35 8.81
CA MET A 281 -27.34 -13.50 10.21
C MET A 281 -28.57 -13.67 11.12
N ASP A 282 -29.67 -12.95 10.82
CA ASP A 282 -30.95 -13.12 11.54
C ASP A 282 -31.55 -14.52 11.33
N GLU A 283 -31.43 -15.06 10.11
CA GLU A 283 -31.80 -16.45 9.81
C GLU A 283 -30.96 -17.45 10.61
N LEU A 284 -29.64 -17.27 10.67
CA LEU A 284 -28.76 -18.14 11.45
C LEU A 284 -29.08 -18.12 12.94
N ASP A 285 -29.35 -16.94 13.51
CA ASP A 285 -29.81 -16.82 14.90
C ASP A 285 -31.09 -17.63 15.12
N ARG A 286 -32.08 -17.50 14.23
CA ARG A 286 -33.34 -18.27 14.29
C ARG A 286 -33.11 -19.78 14.21
N ARG A 287 -32.26 -20.24 13.27
CA ARG A 287 -31.96 -21.67 13.07
C ARG A 287 -31.17 -22.28 14.22
N SER A 288 -30.32 -21.50 14.87
CA SER A 288 -29.51 -21.99 15.98
C SER A 288 -30.36 -22.34 17.21
N GLY A 289 -31.54 -21.71 17.37
CA GLY A 289 -32.52 -22.02 18.42
C GLY A 289 -32.00 -21.93 19.86
N GLY A 290 -30.79 -21.42 20.05
CA GLY A 290 -30.12 -21.36 21.34
C GLY A 290 -30.54 -20.13 22.16
N PRO A 291 -30.31 -20.15 23.49
CA PRO A 291 -30.63 -19.02 24.36
C PRO A 291 -29.75 -17.79 24.13
N GLU A 292 -28.62 -17.95 23.44
CA GLU A 292 -27.66 -16.89 23.14
C GLU A 292 -27.64 -16.57 21.65
N PRO A 293 -27.51 -15.28 21.27
CA PRO A 293 -27.34 -14.92 19.86
C PRO A 293 -26.09 -15.58 19.29
N TYR A 294 -26.17 -16.01 18.04
CA TYR A 294 -25.06 -16.62 17.32
C TYR A 294 -23.97 -15.60 16.99
N PHE A 295 -24.38 -14.35 16.80
CA PHE A 295 -23.52 -13.20 16.55
C PHE A 295 -23.78 -12.09 17.58
N ASP A 296 -22.72 -11.68 18.27
CA ASP A 296 -22.74 -10.49 19.14
C ASP A 296 -21.61 -9.52 18.76
N GLY A 297 -21.83 -8.22 18.96
CA GLY A 297 -20.87 -7.16 18.60
C GLY A 297 -21.01 -6.60 17.18
N THR A 298 -22.18 -6.73 16.54
CA THR A 298 -22.42 -6.10 15.23
C THR A 298 -22.48 -4.58 15.34
N VAL A 299 -21.80 -3.86 14.43
CA VAL A 299 -21.65 -2.39 14.48
C VAL A 299 -22.73 -1.62 13.70
N GLY A 300 -23.51 -2.30 12.87
CA GLY A 300 -24.54 -1.66 12.05
C GLY A 300 -25.39 -2.67 11.28
N PHE A 301 -26.28 -2.16 10.43
CA PHE A 301 -27.21 -2.94 9.61
C PHE A 301 -27.03 -2.55 8.16
N LEU A 302 -27.00 -3.54 7.26
CA LEU A 302 -27.01 -3.28 5.82
C LEU A 302 -28.39 -2.79 5.40
N GLU A 303 -28.48 -1.64 4.72
CA GLU A 303 -29.74 -1.26 4.08
C GLU A 303 -29.96 -2.12 2.82
N PRO A 304 -31.14 -2.75 2.65
CA PRO A 304 -31.50 -3.38 1.38
C PRO A 304 -31.43 -2.32 0.27
N ALA A 305 -30.85 -2.66 -0.90
CA ALA A 305 -30.78 -1.72 -2.03
C ALA A 305 -32.16 -1.10 -2.32
N GLU A 306 -32.22 0.21 -2.57
CA GLU A 306 -33.46 0.94 -2.85
C GLU A 306 -34.31 0.21 -3.90
N GLY A 307 -35.50 -0.22 -3.49
CA GLY A 307 -36.38 -1.11 -4.26
C GLY A 307 -36.92 -2.31 -3.47
N ALA A 308 -36.29 -2.66 -2.33
CA ALA A 308 -36.73 -3.73 -1.44
C ALA A 308 -37.53 -3.24 -0.21
N ARG A 309 -38.08 -2.02 -0.25
CA ARG A 309 -39.06 -1.57 0.75
C ARG A 309 -40.38 -2.23 0.35
N VAL A 310 -40.71 -3.34 1.01
CA VAL A 310 -42.04 -3.95 0.94
C VAL A 310 -43.04 -2.85 1.27
N GLU A 311 -43.78 -2.38 0.26
CA GLU A 311 -45.02 -1.64 0.48
C GLU A 311 -45.97 -2.62 1.16
N GLU A 312 -46.02 -2.57 2.49
CA GLU A 312 -47.23 -2.92 3.20
C GLU A 312 -48.29 -1.90 2.77
N LEU A 313 -49.06 -2.22 1.73
CA LEU A 313 -50.45 -1.83 1.50
C LEU A 313 -50.93 -2.26 0.11
N GLY A 314 -51.78 -3.29 0.07
CA GLY A 314 -52.73 -3.52 -1.01
C GLY A 314 -52.33 -4.57 -2.04
N GLU A 315 -53.16 -5.61 -2.11
CA GLU A 315 -53.20 -6.64 -3.17
C GLU A 315 -53.31 -6.01 -4.58
N LYS A 316 -52.19 -5.58 -5.16
CA LYS A 316 -52.04 -5.52 -6.61
C LYS A 316 -50.64 -5.99 -6.96
N GLU A 317 -50.61 -7.15 -7.61
CA GLU A 317 -49.44 -7.83 -8.15
C GLU A 317 -48.82 -6.98 -9.27
N GLN A 318 -48.19 -5.87 -8.90
CA GLN A 318 -47.47 -5.01 -9.81
C GLN A 318 -46.04 -5.54 -9.84
N GLN A 319 -45.68 -6.18 -10.97
CA GLN A 319 -44.36 -6.76 -11.21
C GLN A 319 -43.25 -5.76 -10.87
N VAL A 320 -42.61 -5.96 -9.72
CA VAL A 320 -41.38 -5.26 -9.33
C VAL A 320 -40.27 -5.73 -10.28
N PRO A 321 -39.58 -4.84 -11.01
CA PRO A 321 -38.61 -5.22 -12.02
C PRO A 321 -37.50 -6.09 -11.41
N THR A 322 -37.45 -7.35 -11.81
CA THR A 322 -36.66 -8.44 -11.20
C THR A 322 -35.17 -8.41 -11.55
N ASN A 323 -34.64 -7.30 -12.08
CA ASN A 323 -33.28 -7.21 -12.59
C ASN A 323 -32.58 -5.95 -12.07
N MET A 324 -32.01 -6.00 -10.87
CA MET A 324 -30.84 -5.17 -10.56
C MET A 324 -29.58 -6.01 -10.76
N GLU A 325 -29.48 -6.66 -11.94
CA GLU A 325 -28.15 -7.01 -12.44
C GLU A 325 -27.37 -5.70 -12.53
N PRO A 326 -26.11 -5.64 -12.02
CA PRO A 326 -25.30 -4.46 -12.20
C PRO A 326 -25.30 -4.16 -13.68
N THR A 327 -25.68 -2.92 -14.04
CA THR A 327 -25.81 -2.57 -15.45
C THR A 327 -24.49 -2.91 -16.16
N PRO A 328 -24.50 -3.33 -17.44
CA PRO A 328 -23.27 -3.61 -18.17
C PRO A 328 -22.24 -2.47 -18.04
N SER A 329 -22.71 -1.23 -17.88
CA SER A 329 -21.89 -0.06 -17.57
C SER A 329 -21.20 -0.10 -16.19
N GLN A 330 -21.87 -0.53 -15.11
CA GLN A 330 -21.28 -0.67 -13.77
C GLN A 330 -20.22 -1.78 -13.75
N VAL A 331 -20.49 -2.91 -14.40
CA VAL A 331 -19.53 -4.02 -14.55
C VAL A 331 -18.31 -3.54 -15.35
N LEU A 332 -18.54 -2.91 -16.51
CA LEU A 332 -17.48 -2.35 -17.34
C LEU A 332 -16.65 -1.30 -16.58
N GLN A 333 -17.28 -0.41 -15.81
CA GLN A 333 -16.58 0.58 -14.98
C GLN A 333 -15.71 -0.07 -13.91
N ALA A 334 -16.20 -1.11 -13.23
CA ALA A 334 -15.42 -1.84 -12.24
C ALA A 334 -14.21 -2.54 -12.87
N HIS A 335 -14.39 -3.21 -14.01
CA HIS A 335 -13.29 -3.82 -14.77
C HIS A 335 -12.28 -2.78 -15.26
N ALA A 336 -12.75 -1.68 -15.86
CA ALA A 336 -11.90 -0.59 -16.33
C ALA A 336 -11.10 0.04 -15.18
N THR A 337 -11.74 0.26 -14.02
CA THR A 337 -11.08 0.80 -12.83
C THR A 337 -9.97 -0.14 -12.35
N ARG A 338 -10.21 -1.45 -12.30
CA ARG A 338 -9.19 -2.44 -11.91
C ARG A 338 -8.02 -2.48 -12.90
N ILE A 339 -8.32 -2.47 -14.20
CA ILE A 339 -7.30 -2.43 -15.25
C ILE A 339 -6.46 -1.16 -15.11
N LEU A 340 -7.11 -0.02 -14.88
CA LEU A 340 -6.43 1.25 -14.63
C LEU A 340 -5.54 1.19 -13.39
N GLN A 341 -6.03 0.67 -12.26
CA GLN A 341 -5.24 0.49 -11.03
C GLN A 341 -4.04 -0.45 -11.24
N PHE A 342 -4.19 -1.47 -12.09
CA PHE A 342 -3.10 -2.34 -12.49
C PHE A 342 -2.01 -1.58 -13.23
N TYR A 343 -2.36 -0.82 -14.27
CA TYR A 343 -1.40 -0.03 -15.02
C TYR A 343 -0.79 1.12 -14.19
N ILE A 344 -1.54 1.74 -13.29
CA ILE A 344 -0.99 2.72 -12.34
C ILE A 344 0.03 2.04 -11.42
N GLY A 345 -0.29 0.86 -10.90
CA GLY A 345 0.64 0.06 -10.09
C GLY A 345 1.94 -0.25 -10.82
N LEU A 346 1.85 -0.66 -12.09
CA LEU A 346 3.00 -0.89 -12.96
C LEU A 346 3.81 0.40 -13.19
N ALA A 347 3.15 1.50 -13.53
CA ALA A 347 3.80 2.78 -13.73
C ALA A 347 4.54 3.25 -12.46
N VAL A 348 3.93 3.13 -11.29
CA VAL A 348 4.52 3.58 -10.02
C VAL A 348 5.65 2.66 -9.55
N ALA A 349 5.46 1.33 -9.59
CA ALA A 349 6.44 0.38 -9.06
C ALA A 349 7.69 0.21 -9.94
N GLY A 350 7.58 0.41 -11.26
CA GLY A 350 8.71 0.23 -12.19
C GLY A 350 8.93 1.41 -13.12
N GLY A 351 7.87 1.98 -13.68
CA GLY A 351 7.97 3.11 -14.61
C GLY A 351 8.67 4.33 -14.01
N ILE A 352 8.25 4.77 -12.81
CA ILE A 352 8.85 5.91 -12.11
C ILE A 352 10.32 5.64 -11.74
N PRO A 353 10.67 4.50 -11.10
CA PRO A 353 12.08 4.19 -10.84
C PRO A 353 12.95 4.17 -12.09
N LEU A 354 12.48 3.55 -13.18
CA LEU A 354 13.21 3.53 -14.45
C LEU A 354 13.34 4.92 -15.07
N ALA A 355 12.32 5.76 -14.97
CA ALA A 355 12.38 7.15 -15.44
C ALA A 355 13.40 7.97 -14.65
N ILE A 356 13.48 7.78 -13.32
CA ILE A 356 14.50 8.43 -12.47
C ILE A 356 15.90 7.95 -12.85
N ILE A 357 16.11 6.63 -12.97
CA ILE A 357 17.39 6.06 -13.39
C ILE A 357 17.80 6.61 -14.76
N GLY A 358 16.88 6.57 -15.74
CA GLY A 358 17.10 7.08 -17.09
C GLY A 358 17.36 8.57 -17.13
N GLY A 359 16.62 9.38 -16.37
CA GLY A 359 16.82 10.82 -16.29
C GLY A 359 18.16 11.22 -15.67
N LEU A 360 18.58 10.53 -14.62
CA LEU A 360 19.83 10.84 -13.91
C LEU A 360 21.08 10.34 -14.66
N THR A 361 20.97 9.23 -15.38
CA THR A 361 22.15 8.55 -15.96
C THR A 361 22.16 8.50 -17.48
N LYS A 362 21.05 8.86 -18.13
CA LYS A 362 20.81 8.65 -19.57
C LYS A 362 21.02 7.18 -19.99
N PHE A 363 20.81 6.25 -19.06
CA PHE A 363 21.11 4.83 -19.20
C PHE A 363 22.55 4.54 -19.66
N ARG A 364 23.50 5.42 -19.33
CA ARG A 364 24.92 5.16 -19.57
C ARG A 364 25.43 4.17 -18.53
N PRO A 365 26.25 3.17 -18.92
CA PRO A 365 26.79 2.19 -17.99
C PRO A 365 27.89 2.76 -17.08
N GLY A 366 28.53 3.87 -17.46
CA GLY A 366 29.75 4.33 -16.80
C GLY A 366 30.86 3.27 -16.90
N ASP A 367 31.73 3.27 -15.90
CA ASP A 367 32.81 2.31 -15.66
C ASP A 367 32.37 1.10 -14.82
N SER A 368 31.07 0.94 -14.56
CA SER A 368 30.57 -0.23 -13.84
C SER A 368 30.99 -1.54 -14.52
N THR A 369 31.15 -2.60 -13.74
CA THR A 369 31.44 -3.93 -14.29
C THR A 369 30.18 -4.57 -14.84
N LYS A 370 30.34 -5.58 -15.73
CA LYS A 370 29.19 -6.38 -16.20
C LYS A 370 28.43 -7.01 -15.03
N SER A 371 29.14 -7.53 -14.04
CA SER A 371 28.54 -8.16 -12.85
C SER A 371 27.72 -7.17 -12.03
N GLN A 372 28.22 -5.96 -11.79
CA GLN A 372 27.49 -4.90 -11.09
C GLN A 372 26.16 -4.59 -11.78
N ARG A 373 26.21 -4.38 -13.10
CA ARG A 373 25.02 -4.10 -13.90
C ARG A 373 24.01 -5.25 -13.88
N VAL A 374 24.48 -6.49 -14.06
CA VAL A 374 23.59 -7.66 -14.09
C VAL A 374 22.85 -7.81 -12.76
N TRP A 375 23.56 -7.82 -11.63
CA TRP A 375 22.92 -8.01 -10.32
C TRP A 375 21.94 -6.90 -9.97
N LEU A 376 22.31 -5.63 -10.18
CA LEU A 376 21.46 -4.51 -9.81
C LEU A 376 20.25 -4.36 -10.74
N MET A 377 20.42 -4.58 -12.05
CA MET A 377 19.30 -4.53 -13.00
C MET A 377 18.39 -5.75 -12.85
N MET A 378 18.94 -6.93 -12.59
CA MET A 378 18.15 -8.13 -12.28
C MET A 378 17.33 -7.89 -11.02
N TRP A 379 17.89 -7.27 -9.99
CA TRP A 379 17.13 -6.94 -8.78
C TRP A 379 15.94 -6.01 -9.10
N LEU A 380 16.18 -4.95 -9.88
CA LEU A 380 15.14 -4.01 -10.29
C LEU A 380 14.03 -4.68 -11.12
N VAL A 381 14.41 -5.44 -12.16
CA VAL A 381 13.46 -6.07 -13.10
C VAL A 381 12.68 -7.19 -12.44
N PHE A 382 13.32 -8.06 -11.66
CA PHE A 382 12.62 -9.14 -10.94
C PHE A 382 11.77 -8.57 -9.81
N GLY A 383 12.20 -7.48 -9.15
CA GLY A 383 11.40 -6.73 -8.19
C GLY A 383 10.10 -6.20 -8.80
N TYR A 384 10.16 -5.75 -10.05
CA TYR A 384 8.99 -5.33 -10.82
C TYR A 384 8.10 -6.50 -11.26
N GLY A 385 8.69 -7.58 -11.79
CA GLY A 385 7.96 -8.78 -12.21
C GLY A 385 7.28 -9.53 -11.06
N GLY A 386 7.85 -9.46 -9.85
CA GLY A 386 7.28 -10.00 -8.62
C GLY A 386 5.92 -9.42 -8.26
N ALA A 387 5.71 -8.10 -8.45
CA ALA A 387 4.43 -7.42 -8.20
C ALA A 387 3.28 -7.98 -9.04
N VAL A 388 3.53 -8.11 -10.35
CA VAL A 388 2.54 -8.56 -11.33
C VAL A 388 1.98 -9.93 -10.95
N ARG A 389 2.80 -10.80 -10.35
CA ARG A 389 2.42 -12.16 -9.98
C ARG A 389 2.01 -12.32 -8.52
N ALA A 390 2.53 -11.51 -7.59
CA ALA A 390 2.06 -11.44 -6.20
C ALA A 390 0.58 -11.01 -6.14
N ARG A 391 0.15 -10.06 -7.00
CA ARG A 391 -1.27 -9.74 -7.21
C ARG A 391 -2.13 -10.92 -7.61
N ILE A 392 -1.56 -11.89 -8.33
CA ILE A 392 -2.31 -13.01 -8.92
C ILE A 392 -2.42 -14.19 -7.92
N ARG A 393 -1.60 -14.26 -6.87
CA ARG A 393 -1.45 -15.49 -6.07
C ARG A 393 -1.26 -15.35 -4.55
N LEU A 394 -1.38 -14.18 -3.93
CA LEU A 394 -1.56 -14.13 -2.47
C LEU A 394 -2.91 -14.72 -2.02
N ASP A 395 -3.88 -14.86 -2.94
CA ASP A 395 -5.09 -15.69 -2.77
C ASP A 395 -4.81 -17.20 -2.59
N MET A 396 -3.57 -17.66 -2.82
CA MET A 396 -3.15 -19.06 -2.60
C MET A 396 -2.28 -19.24 -1.36
N ALA A 397 -2.36 -18.34 -0.38
CA ALA A 397 -1.67 -18.51 0.90
C ALA A 397 -2.12 -19.76 1.67
N GLN A 398 -3.19 -20.44 1.26
CA GLN A 398 -3.65 -21.69 1.90
C GLN A 398 -2.92 -22.98 1.46
N LYS A 399 -1.97 -22.96 0.54
CA LYS A 399 -1.03 -24.09 0.42
C LYS A 399 0.39 -23.55 0.30
N PHE A 400 1.12 -23.65 1.41
CA PHE A 400 2.58 -23.72 1.47
C PHE A 400 3.06 -24.84 0.53
N ASN A 401 2.98 -24.60 -0.77
CA ASN A 401 3.31 -25.56 -1.81
C ASN A 401 4.76 -25.30 -2.22
N SER A 402 5.56 -26.36 -2.32
CA SER A 402 6.99 -26.29 -2.67
C SER A 402 7.27 -25.43 -3.90
N LYS A 403 6.31 -25.33 -4.84
CA LYS A 403 6.37 -24.48 -6.03
C LYS A 403 6.40 -22.97 -5.72
N TRP A 404 5.71 -22.51 -4.68
CA TRP A 404 5.75 -21.10 -4.25
C TRP A 404 7.09 -20.78 -3.59
N LEU A 405 7.58 -21.67 -2.71
CA LEU A 405 8.87 -21.50 -2.05
C LEU A 405 10.02 -21.47 -3.06
N LEU A 406 10.03 -22.40 -4.02
CA LEU A 406 11.02 -22.48 -5.09
C LEU A 406 11.00 -21.23 -5.98
N PHE A 407 9.82 -20.70 -6.27
CA PHE A 407 9.67 -19.50 -7.09
C PHE A 407 10.13 -18.26 -6.32
N SER A 408 9.63 -18.04 -5.09
CA SER A 408 10.06 -16.94 -4.23
C SER A 408 11.56 -16.98 -3.98
N SER A 409 12.19 -18.16 -3.86
CA SER A 409 13.64 -18.26 -3.72
C SER A 409 14.40 -17.79 -4.95
N VAL A 410 13.93 -18.07 -6.17
CA VAL A 410 14.60 -17.61 -7.41
C VAL A 410 14.61 -16.08 -7.48
N TYR A 411 13.50 -15.44 -7.08
CA TYR A 411 13.40 -13.99 -7.07
C TYR A 411 14.18 -13.36 -5.90
N ALA A 412 14.20 -14.02 -4.73
CA ALA A 412 14.95 -13.55 -3.57
C ALA A 412 16.47 -13.58 -3.80
N VAL A 413 16.98 -14.55 -4.57
CA VAL A 413 18.41 -14.61 -4.95
C VAL A 413 18.84 -13.32 -5.66
N SER A 414 17.99 -12.79 -6.54
CA SER A 414 18.25 -11.52 -7.23
C SER A 414 18.38 -10.35 -6.26
N ALA A 415 17.45 -10.25 -5.30
CA ALA A 415 17.47 -9.20 -4.30
C ALA A 415 18.69 -9.28 -3.37
N ILE A 416 19.00 -10.48 -2.85
CA ILE A 416 20.16 -10.71 -1.98
C ILE A 416 21.46 -10.40 -2.73
N GLY A 417 21.60 -10.91 -3.97
CA GLY A 417 22.78 -10.63 -4.79
C GLY A 417 22.94 -9.14 -5.11
N GLY A 418 21.83 -8.45 -5.39
CA GLY A 418 21.79 -7.00 -5.57
C GLY A 418 22.23 -6.23 -4.32
N MET A 419 21.73 -6.61 -3.13
CA MET A 419 22.16 -6.04 -1.85
C MET A 419 23.66 -6.26 -1.61
N VAL A 420 24.18 -7.47 -1.83
CA VAL A 420 25.61 -7.76 -1.66
C VAL A 420 26.46 -6.91 -2.59
N VAL A 421 26.08 -6.79 -3.87
CA VAL A 421 26.78 -5.95 -4.84
C VAL A 421 26.71 -4.48 -4.45
N ALA A 422 25.55 -3.97 -4.04
CA ALA A 422 25.40 -2.59 -3.56
C ALA A 422 26.30 -2.30 -2.35
N GLY A 423 26.38 -3.23 -1.40
CA GLY A 423 27.26 -3.11 -0.23
C GLY A 423 28.74 -3.08 -0.60
N LYS A 424 29.17 -3.95 -1.52
CA LYS A 424 30.55 -3.94 -2.05
C LYS A 424 30.86 -2.63 -2.77
N MET A 425 29.94 -2.15 -3.61
CA MET A 425 30.12 -0.88 -4.31
C MET A 425 30.19 0.30 -3.34
N LEU A 426 29.37 0.32 -2.29
CA LEU A 426 29.47 1.33 -1.24
C LEU A 426 30.81 1.26 -0.50
N GLN A 427 31.32 0.06 -0.25
CA GLN A 427 32.62 -0.16 0.38
C GLN A 427 33.78 0.33 -0.47
N GLU A 428 33.75 0.02 -1.78
CA GLU A 428 34.75 0.47 -2.75
C GLU A 428 34.68 1.98 -3.02
N TYR A 429 33.47 2.55 -3.01
CA TYR A 429 33.25 3.97 -3.28
C TYR A 429 33.66 4.88 -2.12
N GLY A 430 33.48 4.43 -0.88
CA GLY A 430 33.75 5.27 0.29
C GLY A 430 32.64 6.28 0.60
N ASP A 431 32.92 7.13 1.60
CA ASP A 431 32.06 8.24 2.00
C ASP A 431 32.65 9.56 1.48
N CYS A 432 31.95 10.18 0.53
CA CYS A 432 32.44 11.30 -0.26
C CYS A 432 31.72 12.60 0.12
N ILE A 433 32.50 13.66 0.30
CA ILE A 433 32.01 15.04 0.42
C ILE A 433 32.55 15.87 -0.74
N ARG A 434 31.77 16.88 -1.16
CA ARG A 434 32.27 17.92 -2.06
C ARG A 434 32.99 19.01 -1.26
N LEU A 435 34.07 19.50 -1.84
CA LEU A 435 34.89 20.59 -1.35
C LEU A 435 34.51 21.84 -2.15
N ASP A 436 33.46 22.51 -1.71
CA ASP A 436 32.91 23.74 -2.29
C ASP A 436 33.66 24.98 -1.80
#